data_AF-A0A7C0WMX9-F1
#
_entry.id   AF-A0A7C0WMX9-F1
#
_cell.length_a   1.000
_cell.length_b   1.000
_cell.length_c   1.000
_cell.angle_alpha   90.00
_cell.angle_beta   90.00
_cell.angle_gamma   90.00
#
_symmetry.space_group_name_H-M   'P 1'
#
loop_
_entity.id
_entity.type
_entity.pdbx_description
1 polymer ?
#
loop_
_entity_poly.entity_id
_entity_poly.type
_entity_poly.pdbx_seq_one_letter_code
_entity_poly.pdbx_strand_id
1 'polypeptide(L)'
;GVIFLLIPLKGLKKREGPDNRRESFVMLIRESAPVIMVVAIIIFLNLLRRILESAGLALSYPPELSVLVGILVCIIMVIRTNKLNRSDIRKALRDKKYINFVLLILAIMVFKGVLSGSSIILGIKDEMIAYRIPLLVIVTLLPLISGLVTGIAVGFVGASFPVIIPLLAGFSPLSFLAYAALAYSCGYMGMMLSPVHLCLLVSKDYFSAGLASCYYLLIKLVVLVIALTGIYVFILTRLG
;
A
#
# COMPACT_ATOMS: atom_id res chain seq x y z
N GLY A 1 11.26 -19.52 16.31
CA GLY A 1 12.55 -19.18 15.67
C GLY A 1 12.75 -17.68 15.60
N VAL A 2 12.91 -17.03 16.76
CA VAL A 2 12.99 -15.56 16.92
C VAL A 2 14.43 -15.10 17.16
N ILE A 3 15.39 -16.03 17.11
CA ILE A 3 16.79 -15.80 17.53
C ILE A 3 17.68 -15.32 16.37
N PHE A 4 17.20 -15.33 15.13
CA PHE A 4 18.05 -15.04 13.95
C PHE A 4 18.02 -13.58 13.44
N LEU A 5 17.28 -12.68 14.11
CA LEU A 5 17.08 -11.30 13.62
C LEU A 5 17.98 -10.24 14.29
N LEU A 6 18.81 -10.64 15.25
CA LEU A 6 19.75 -9.73 15.94
C LEU A 6 21.19 -10.14 15.66
N ILE A 7 21.58 -10.21 14.38
CA ILE A 7 22.99 -10.05 14.04
C ILE A 7 23.25 -8.54 14.12
N PRO A 8 23.93 -8.03 15.18
CA PRO A 8 24.35 -6.65 15.18
C PRO A 8 25.21 -6.44 13.93
N LEU A 9 24.90 -5.39 13.17
CA LEU A 9 25.63 -4.96 11.98
C LEU A 9 27.03 -4.41 12.37
N LYS A 10 27.82 -5.19 13.11
CA LYS A 10 29.25 -4.96 13.35
C LYS A 10 29.97 -5.29 12.06
N GLY A 11 30.31 -4.26 11.29
CA GLY A 11 31.13 -4.41 10.08
C GLY A 11 30.60 -3.74 8.82
N LEU A 12 29.50 -2.97 8.89
CA LEU A 12 29.20 -2.04 7.80
C LEU A 12 30.31 -0.97 7.78
N LYS A 13 31.26 -1.11 6.85
CA LYS A 13 32.10 0.00 6.40
C LYS A 13 31.16 1.19 6.20
N LYS A 14 31.34 2.23 6.99
CA LYS A 14 30.65 3.52 6.84
C LYS A 14 30.90 3.93 5.38
N ARG A 15 29.92 3.73 4.48
CA ARG A 15 30.02 4.27 3.12
C ARG A 15 30.20 5.77 3.33
N GLU A 16 31.34 6.29 2.91
CA GLU A 16 31.60 7.73 2.93
C GLU A 16 30.42 8.39 2.22
N GLY A 17 29.68 9.20 2.98
CA GLY A 17 28.51 9.89 2.44
C GLY A 17 28.96 10.85 1.34
N PRO A 18 28.15 11.06 0.30
CA PRO A 18 28.45 12.01 -0.76
C PRO A 18 28.87 13.37 -0.19
N ASP A 19 29.98 13.91 -0.68
CA ASP A 19 30.62 15.16 -0.21
C ASP A 19 29.78 16.40 -0.58
N ASN A 20 28.87 16.27 -1.55
CA ASN A 20 28.03 17.36 -2.04
C ASN A 20 26.54 16.99 -2.08
N ARG A 21 25.68 17.95 -1.72
CA ARG A 21 24.21 17.82 -1.71
C ARG A 21 23.66 17.27 -3.04
N ARG A 22 24.22 17.68 -4.18
CA ARG A 22 23.81 17.19 -5.51
C ARG A 22 24.04 15.69 -5.70
N GLU A 23 25.13 15.15 -5.20
CA GLU A 23 25.42 13.71 -5.31
C GLU A 23 24.49 12.87 -4.44
N SER A 24 24.12 13.37 -3.26
CA SER A 24 23.08 12.75 -2.42
C SER A 24 21.73 12.68 -3.12
N PHE A 25 21.32 13.76 -3.80
CA PHE A 25 20.07 13.79 -4.57
C PHE A 25 20.10 12.83 -5.76
N VAL A 26 21.21 12.80 -6.52
CA VAL A 26 21.37 11.89 -7.65
C VAL A 26 21.36 10.43 -7.20
N MET A 27 22.01 10.12 -6.08
CA MET A 27 22.00 8.78 -5.51
C MET A 27 20.60 8.38 -5.07
N LEU A 28 19.86 9.25 -4.37
CA LEU A 28 18.49 8.98 -3.94
C LEU A 28 17.54 8.75 -5.12
N ILE A 29 17.66 9.55 -6.19
CA ILE A 29 16.87 9.37 -7.42
C ILE A 29 17.26 8.07 -8.12
N ARG A 30 18.54 7.73 -8.17
CA ARG A 30 19.01 6.48 -8.80
C ARG A 30 18.54 5.23 -8.07
N GLU A 31 18.53 5.26 -6.74
CA GLU A 31 18.04 4.14 -5.91
C GLU A 31 16.51 3.99 -5.99
N SER A 32 15.78 5.11 -6.12
CA SER A 32 14.32 5.13 -6.33
C SER A 32 13.90 5.04 -7.81
N ALA A 33 14.85 5.00 -8.74
CA ALA A 33 14.62 5.03 -10.19
C ALA A 33 13.64 3.95 -10.68
N PRO A 34 13.66 2.69 -10.18
CA PRO A 34 12.69 1.69 -10.60
C PRO A 34 11.24 2.11 -10.32
N VAL A 35 10.99 2.68 -9.13
CA VAL A 35 9.65 3.12 -8.72
C VAL A 35 9.22 4.35 -9.52
N ILE A 36 10.11 5.33 -9.67
CA ILE A 36 9.84 6.55 -10.46
C ILE A 36 9.51 6.19 -11.91
N MET A 37 10.25 5.24 -12.50
CA MET A 37 10.02 4.80 -13.86
C MET A 37 8.67 4.10 -14.02
N VAL A 38 8.26 3.22 -13.10
CA VAL A 38 6.92 2.59 -13.14
C VAL A 38 5.84 3.67 -13.18
N VAL A 39 5.91 4.65 -12.27
CA VAL A 39 4.94 5.74 -12.20
C VAL A 39 4.96 6.58 -13.49
N ALA A 40 6.15 6.90 -14.00
CA ALA A 40 6.30 7.66 -15.24
C ALA A 40 5.68 6.93 -16.45
N ILE A 41 5.91 5.63 -16.59
CA ILE A 41 5.34 4.82 -17.68
C ILE A 41 3.81 4.77 -17.58
N ILE A 42 3.27 4.56 -16.37
CA ILE A 42 1.82 4.53 -16.16
C ILE A 42 1.20 5.87 -16.55
N ILE A 43 1.79 6.99 -16.12
CA ILE A 43 1.30 8.33 -16.47
C ILE A 43 1.42 8.56 -17.97
N PHE A 44 2.56 8.22 -18.57
CA PHE A 44 2.82 8.41 -20.00
C PHE A 44 1.82 7.65 -20.87
N LEU A 45 1.57 6.36 -20.59
CA LEU A 45 0.62 5.55 -21.35
C LEU A 45 -0.81 6.06 -21.21
N ASN A 46 -1.22 6.45 -20.00
CA ASN A 46 -2.56 7.03 -19.77
C ASN A 46 -2.74 8.39 -20.44
N LEU A 47 -1.70 9.22 -20.47
CA LEU A 47 -1.75 10.52 -21.14
C LEU A 47 -1.81 10.33 -22.66
N LEU A 48 -0.97 9.43 -23.20
CA LEU A 48 -0.98 9.08 -24.62
C LEU A 48 -2.34 8.56 -25.06
N ARG A 49 -3.00 7.73 -24.23
CA ARG A 49 -4.37 7.28 -24.46
C ARG A 49 -5.34 8.45 -24.61
N ARG A 50 -5.36 9.37 -23.64
CA ARG A 50 -6.27 10.53 -23.68
C ARG A 50 -6.06 11.40 -24.92
N ILE A 51 -4.81 11.59 -25.33
CA ILE A 51 -4.47 12.34 -26.54
C ILE A 51 -4.97 11.60 -27.79
N LEU A 52 -4.77 10.28 -27.88
CA LEU A 52 -5.22 9.48 -29.02
C LEU A 52 -6.75 9.39 -29.12
N GLU A 53 -7.43 9.28 -27.98
CA GLU A 53 -8.90 9.35 -27.90
C GLU A 53 -9.40 10.72 -28.39
N SER A 54 -8.73 11.81 -28.01
CA SER A 54 -9.07 13.15 -28.51
C SER A 54 -8.78 13.34 -30.02
N ALA A 55 -7.89 12.53 -30.59
CA ALA A 55 -7.57 12.50 -32.01
C ALA A 55 -8.46 11.54 -32.84
N GLY A 56 -9.48 10.94 -32.23
CA GLY A 56 -10.47 10.08 -32.92
C GLY A 56 -10.05 8.62 -33.11
N LEU A 57 -8.87 8.23 -32.63
CA LEU A 57 -8.42 6.83 -32.60
C LEU A 57 -8.85 6.20 -31.28
N ALA A 58 -10.03 5.57 -31.27
CA ALA A 58 -10.54 4.84 -30.12
C ALA A 58 -9.78 3.52 -29.91
N LEU A 59 -8.54 3.60 -29.42
CA LEU A 59 -7.84 2.43 -28.88
C LEU A 59 -8.45 2.09 -27.53
N SER A 60 -9.49 1.25 -27.56
CA SER A 60 -10.14 0.72 -26.36
C SER A 60 -9.27 -0.38 -25.74
N TYR A 61 -8.21 0.02 -25.03
CA TYR A 61 -7.44 -0.91 -24.20
C TYR A 61 -7.72 -0.66 -22.70
N PRO A 62 -7.89 -1.73 -21.91
CA PRO A 62 -8.13 -1.62 -20.47
C PRO A 62 -6.98 -0.89 -19.74
N PRO A 63 -7.26 0.06 -18.82
CA PRO A 63 -6.24 0.79 -18.06
C PRO A 63 -5.31 -0.13 -17.23
N GLU A 64 -5.75 -1.35 -16.92
CA GLU A 64 -4.96 -2.38 -16.25
C GLU A 64 -3.72 -2.79 -17.06
N LEU A 65 -3.78 -2.70 -18.39
CA LEU A 65 -2.64 -3.00 -19.26
C LEU A 65 -1.50 -1.99 -19.08
N SER A 66 -1.81 -0.72 -18.83
CA SER A 66 -0.77 0.29 -18.58
C SER A 66 0.06 -0.05 -17.33
N VAL A 67 -0.60 -0.56 -16.29
CA VAL A 67 0.06 -1.01 -15.06
C VAL A 67 0.89 -2.26 -15.32
N LEU A 68 0.34 -3.24 -16.05
CA LEU A 68 1.06 -4.47 -16.40
C LEU A 68 2.34 -4.16 -17.20
N VAL A 69 2.24 -3.31 -18.21
CA VAL A 69 3.38 -2.88 -19.04
C VAL A 69 4.40 -2.13 -18.18
N GLY A 70 3.96 -1.20 -17.32
CA GLY A 70 4.86 -0.48 -16.40
C GLY A 70 5.66 -1.41 -15.49
N ILE A 71 4.99 -2.41 -14.91
CA ILE A 71 5.65 -3.43 -14.06
C ILE A 71 6.62 -4.28 -14.87
N LEU A 72 6.23 -4.75 -16.06
CA LEU A 72 7.10 -5.56 -16.92
C LEU A 72 8.37 -4.81 -17.33
N VAL A 73 8.23 -3.56 -17.76
CA VAL A 73 9.38 -2.72 -18.13
C VAL A 73 10.31 -2.50 -16.92
N CYS A 74 9.74 -2.27 -15.74
CA CYS A 74 10.52 -2.16 -14.50
C CYS A 74 11.30 -3.44 -14.19
N ILE A 75 10.66 -4.61 -14.27
CA ILE A 75 11.34 -5.88 -14.03
C ILE A 75 12.50 -6.08 -15.03
N ILE A 76 12.25 -5.83 -16.32
CA ILE A 76 13.29 -5.95 -17.37
C ILE A 76 14.46 -4.99 -17.09
N MET A 77 14.17 -3.74 -16.72
CA MET A 77 15.19 -2.76 -16.40
C MET A 77 16.00 -3.18 -15.18
N VAL A 78 15.34 -3.61 -14.09
CA VAL A 78 16.03 -4.07 -12.86
C VAL A 78 16.94 -5.27 -13.15
N ILE A 79 16.50 -6.21 -13.99
CA ILE A 79 17.32 -7.35 -14.43
C ILE A 79 18.55 -6.86 -15.21
N ARG A 80 18.38 -5.88 -16.12
CA ARG A 80 19.48 -5.33 -16.91
C ARG A 80 20.46 -4.50 -16.08
N THR A 81 19.97 -3.63 -15.21
CA THR A 81 20.80 -2.74 -14.38
C THR A 81 21.60 -3.53 -13.35
N ASN A 82 21.01 -4.58 -12.75
CA ASN A 82 21.70 -5.43 -11.77
C ASN A 82 22.42 -6.63 -12.41
N LYS A 83 22.36 -6.78 -13.75
CA LYS A 83 22.96 -7.89 -14.50
C LYS A 83 22.64 -9.27 -13.89
N LEU A 84 21.38 -9.48 -13.51
CA LEU A 84 20.97 -10.69 -12.80
C LEU A 84 21.05 -11.90 -13.71
N ASN A 85 21.69 -12.98 -13.25
CA ASN A 85 21.73 -14.24 -13.99
C ASN A 85 20.43 -15.03 -13.79
N ARG A 86 20.15 -15.97 -14.71
CA ARG A 86 18.97 -16.86 -14.63
C ARG A 86 18.90 -17.64 -13.31
N SER A 87 20.05 -17.94 -12.71
CA SER A 87 20.16 -18.57 -11.39
C SER A 87 19.60 -17.68 -10.27
N ASP A 88 19.82 -16.37 -10.34
CA ASP A 88 19.43 -15.42 -9.30
C ASP A 88 17.94 -15.14 -9.36
N ILE A 89 17.39 -15.08 -10.58
CA ILE A 89 15.94 -15.01 -10.82
C ILE A 89 15.26 -16.26 -10.24
N ARG A 90 15.79 -17.46 -10.51
CA ARG A 90 15.21 -18.71 -9.98
C ARG A 90 15.30 -18.79 -8.46
N LYS A 91 16.39 -18.29 -7.86
CA LYS A 91 16.53 -18.18 -6.39
C LYS A 91 15.50 -17.21 -5.80
N ALA A 92 15.34 -16.03 -6.41
CA ALA A 92 14.36 -15.04 -5.97
C ALA A 92 12.92 -15.57 -6.03
N LEU A 93 12.55 -16.27 -7.12
CA LEU A 93 11.23 -16.86 -7.27
C LEU A 93 10.94 -18.02 -6.30
N ARG A 94 11.99 -18.70 -5.80
CA ARG A 94 11.87 -19.81 -4.85
C ARG A 94 12.04 -19.39 -3.39
N ASP A 95 12.29 -18.11 -3.13
CA ASP A 95 12.40 -17.63 -1.77
C ASP A 95 11.02 -17.69 -1.09
N LYS A 96 11.02 -18.35 0.07
CA LYS A 96 9.85 -18.65 0.89
C LYS A 96 9.05 -17.40 1.22
N LYS A 97 9.69 -16.24 1.35
CA LYS A 97 9.02 -14.97 1.61
C LYS A 97 8.06 -14.59 0.48
N TYR A 98 8.49 -14.71 -0.77
CA TYR A 98 7.64 -14.38 -1.91
C TYR A 98 6.54 -15.42 -2.12
N ILE A 99 6.84 -16.71 -1.90
CA ILE A 99 5.84 -17.77 -1.95
C ILE A 99 4.73 -17.52 -0.92
N ASN A 100 5.08 -17.19 0.32
CA ASN A 100 4.11 -16.84 1.36
C ASN A 100 3.28 -15.61 0.96
N PHE A 101 3.89 -14.62 0.30
CA PHE A 101 3.18 -13.44 -0.18
C PHE A 101 2.19 -13.76 -1.29
N VAL A 102 2.56 -14.62 -2.24
CA VAL A 102 1.66 -15.10 -3.30
C VAL A 102 0.50 -15.91 -2.71
N LEU A 103 0.77 -16.80 -1.75
CA LEU A 103 -0.26 -17.56 -1.04
C LEU A 103 -1.23 -16.65 -0.28
N LEU A 104 -0.72 -15.61 0.38
CA LEU A 104 -1.53 -14.60 1.05
C LEU A 104 -2.49 -13.92 0.06
N ILE A 105 -1.98 -13.46 -1.09
CA ILE A 105 -2.81 -12.84 -2.13
C ILE A 105 -3.88 -13.80 -2.64
N LEU A 106 -3.53 -15.07 -2.87
CA LEU A 106 -4.49 -16.08 -3.32
C LEU A 106 -5.58 -16.32 -2.27
N ALA A 107 -5.22 -16.42 -0.99
CA ALA A 107 -6.17 -16.53 0.11
C ALA A 107 -7.12 -15.32 0.19
N ILE A 108 -6.59 -14.11 0.01
CA ILE A 108 -7.38 -12.87 -0.06
C ILE A 108 -8.37 -12.90 -1.22
N MET A 109 -7.95 -13.38 -2.41
CA MET A 109 -8.83 -13.49 -3.57
C MET A 109 -9.96 -14.50 -3.35
N VAL A 110 -9.66 -15.64 -2.74
CA VAL A 110 -10.68 -16.63 -2.35
C VAL A 110 -11.64 -16.03 -1.33
N PHE A 111 -11.14 -15.36 -0.30
CA PHE A 111 -11.95 -14.67 0.72
C PHE A 111 -12.88 -13.63 0.09
N LYS A 112 -12.34 -12.79 -0.83
CA LYS A 112 -13.14 -11.83 -1.61
C LYS A 112 -14.24 -12.52 -2.40
N GLY A 113 -13.92 -13.63 -3.06
CA GLY A 113 -14.88 -14.42 -3.84
C GLY A 113 -16.01 -14.97 -2.98
N VAL A 114 -15.69 -15.54 -1.83
CA VAL A 114 -16.68 -16.04 -0.85
C VAL A 114 -17.57 -14.90 -0.36
N LEU A 115 -17.00 -13.75 0.01
CA LEU A 115 -17.79 -12.60 0.45
C LEU A 115 -18.74 -12.10 -0.64
N SER A 116 -18.23 -11.96 -1.87
CA SER A 116 -19.00 -11.42 -3.00
C SER A 116 -20.09 -12.39 -3.48
N GLY A 117 -19.87 -13.70 -3.36
CA GLY A 117 -20.85 -14.74 -3.67
C GLY A 117 -21.86 -15.00 -2.56
N SER A 118 -21.63 -14.45 -1.36
CA SER A 118 -22.51 -14.61 -0.20
C SER A 118 -23.46 -13.43 -0.04
N SER A 119 -24.65 -13.67 0.49
CA SER A 119 -25.57 -12.61 0.94
C SER A 119 -25.15 -11.96 2.26
N ILE A 120 -23.96 -12.29 2.79
CA ILE A 120 -23.42 -11.75 4.05
C ILE A 120 -23.31 -10.22 3.97
N ILE A 121 -22.99 -9.67 2.79
CA ILE A 121 -22.89 -8.22 2.61
C ILE A 121 -24.24 -7.52 2.88
N LEU A 122 -25.36 -8.12 2.48
CA LEU A 122 -26.69 -7.61 2.76
C LEU A 122 -27.00 -7.72 4.26
N GLY A 123 -26.70 -8.89 4.87
CA GLY A 123 -26.86 -9.08 6.31
C GLY A 123 -26.06 -8.08 7.15
N ILE A 124 -24.81 -7.75 6.76
CA ILE A 124 -24.00 -6.73 7.43
C ILE A 124 -24.68 -5.36 7.31
N LYS A 125 -25.20 -4.99 6.13
CA LYS A 125 -25.91 -3.72 5.95
C LYS A 125 -27.17 -3.66 6.83
N ASP A 126 -27.93 -4.75 6.91
CA ASP A 126 -29.14 -4.84 7.73
C ASP A 126 -28.82 -4.73 9.23
N GLU A 127 -27.77 -5.40 9.71
CA GLU A 127 -27.31 -5.26 11.08
C GLU A 127 -26.80 -3.85 11.39
N MET A 128 -26.08 -3.21 10.46
CA MET A 128 -25.65 -1.82 10.62
C MET A 128 -26.84 -0.88 10.78
N ILE A 129 -27.92 -1.09 10.03
CA ILE A 129 -29.16 -0.33 10.16
C ILE A 129 -29.83 -0.62 11.51
N ALA A 130 -29.92 -1.90 11.89
CA ALA A 130 -30.54 -2.33 13.16
C ALA A 130 -29.82 -1.75 14.39
N TYR A 131 -28.49 -1.80 14.41
CA TYR A 131 -27.65 -1.27 15.50
C TYR A 131 -27.28 0.21 15.33
N ARG A 132 -27.77 0.89 14.28
CA ARG A 132 -27.42 2.27 13.91
C ARG A 132 -25.91 2.53 13.85
N ILE A 133 -25.14 1.56 13.37
CA ILE A 133 -23.69 1.68 13.23
C ILE A 133 -23.39 2.56 12.00
N PRO A 134 -22.69 3.69 12.17
CA PRO A 134 -22.32 4.53 11.03
C PRO A 134 -21.31 3.81 10.14
N LEU A 135 -21.49 3.89 8.82
CA LEU A 135 -20.55 3.37 7.82
C LEU A 135 -19.11 3.83 8.08
N LEU A 136 -18.95 5.07 8.54
CA LEU A 136 -17.66 5.66 8.87
C LEU A 136 -16.87 4.83 9.89
N VAL A 137 -17.55 4.19 10.85
CA VAL A 137 -16.90 3.37 11.90
C VAL A 137 -16.24 2.14 11.29
N ILE A 138 -16.91 1.45 10.36
CA ILE A 138 -16.36 0.27 9.70
C ILE A 138 -15.22 0.66 8.77
N VAL A 139 -15.41 1.72 7.98
CA VAL A 139 -14.41 2.23 7.03
C VAL A 139 -13.12 2.68 7.74
N THR A 140 -13.21 3.13 8.99
CA THR A 140 -12.05 3.59 9.76
C THR A 140 -11.44 2.49 10.63
N LEU A 141 -12.23 1.83 11.47
CA LEU A 141 -11.72 0.86 12.45
C LEU A 141 -11.26 -0.44 11.81
N LEU A 142 -11.98 -0.96 10.81
CA LEU A 142 -11.66 -2.26 10.24
C LEU A 142 -10.26 -2.26 9.56
N PRO A 143 -9.91 -1.29 8.69
CA PRO A 143 -8.55 -1.19 8.17
C PRO A 143 -7.52 -0.86 9.24
N LEU A 144 -7.85 0.01 10.20
CA LEU A 144 -6.91 0.43 11.26
C LEU A 144 -6.47 -0.76 12.12
N ILE A 145 -7.42 -1.56 12.61
CA ILE A 145 -7.15 -2.75 13.43
C ILE A 145 -6.39 -3.78 12.59
N SER A 146 -6.85 -4.02 11.36
CA SER A 146 -6.18 -4.96 10.46
C SER A 146 -4.74 -4.54 10.13
N GLY A 147 -4.50 -3.26 9.92
CA GLY A 147 -3.16 -2.68 9.74
C GLY A 147 -2.30 -2.85 10.97
N LEU A 148 -2.84 -2.58 12.15
CA LEU A 148 -2.13 -2.74 13.42
C LEU A 148 -1.69 -4.19 13.66
N VAL A 149 -2.56 -5.15 13.38
CA VAL A 149 -2.29 -6.59 13.57
C VAL A 149 -1.32 -7.12 12.51
N THR A 150 -1.50 -6.74 11.24
CA THR A 150 -0.70 -7.30 10.14
C THR A 150 0.65 -6.62 9.97
N GLY A 151 0.75 -5.32 10.25
CA GLY A 151 1.98 -4.52 10.11
C GLY A 151 2.51 -4.39 8.67
N ILE A 152 1.75 -4.84 7.66
CA ILE A 152 2.12 -4.80 6.24
C ILE A 152 0.95 -4.30 5.40
N ALA A 153 1.26 -3.54 4.33
CA ALA A 153 0.23 -2.90 3.51
C ALA A 153 -0.74 -3.91 2.87
N VAL A 154 -0.21 -5.00 2.32
CA VAL A 154 -1.03 -6.03 1.66
C VAL A 154 -1.91 -6.80 2.66
N GLY A 155 -1.50 -6.90 3.92
CA GLY A 155 -2.27 -7.57 4.97
C GLY A 155 -3.57 -6.83 5.26
N PHE A 156 -3.49 -5.52 5.55
CA PHE A 156 -4.71 -4.75 5.83
C PHE A 156 -5.59 -4.61 4.59
N VAL A 157 -5.00 -4.30 3.44
CA VAL A 157 -5.75 -4.16 2.19
C VAL A 157 -6.51 -5.45 1.89
N GLY A 158 -5.83 -6.59 2.02
CA GLY A 158 -6.42 -7.89 1.76
C GLY A 158 -7.50 -8.32 2.73
N ALA A 159 -7.41 -7.92 4.00
CA ALA A 159 -8.39 -8.30 5.01
C ALA A 159 -9.61 -7.36 5.06
N SER A 160 -9.42 -6.05 4.87
CA SER A 160 -10.50 -5.07 5.06
C SER A 160 -11.20 -4.65 3.76
N PHE A 161 -10.49 -4.52 2.64
CA PHE A 161 -11.10 -4.01 1.40
C PHE A 161 -12.11 -4.95 0.74
N PRO A 162 -11.97 -6.30 0.82
CA PRO A 162 -13.02 -7.19 0.35
C PRO A 162 -14.37 -6.99 1.04
N VAL A 163 -14.38 -6.45 2.27
CA VAL A 163 -15.59 -6.11 3.01
C VAL A 163 -16.05 -4.68 2.69
N ILE A 164 -15.12 -3.72 2.65
CA ILE A 164 -15.45 -2.31 2.43
C ILE A 164 -15.96 -2.03 1.02
N ILE A 165 -15.34 -2.60 -0.01
CA ILE A 165 -15.70 -2.31 -1.41
C ILE A 165 -17.18 -2.62 -1.69
N PRO A 166 -17.73 -3.80 -1.33
CA PRO A 166 -19.16 -4.07 -1.52
C PRO A 166 -20.08 -3.23 -0.62
N LEU A 167 -19.63 -2.82 0.57
CA LEU A 167 -20.39 -1.92 1.43
C LEU A 167 -20.57 -0.54 0.79
N LEU A 168 -19.54 -0.08 0.06
CA LEU A 168 -19.57 1.18 -0.69
C LEU A 168 -20.24 1.05 -2.06
N ALA A 169 -20.66 -0.15 -2.48
CA ALA A 169 -21.39 -0.34 -3.74
C ALA A 169 -22.76 0.36 -3.64
N GLY A 170 -22.98 1.36 -4.50
CA GLY A 170 -24.18 2.19 -4.54
C GLY A 170 -23.93 3.68 -4.22
N PHE A 171 -22.76 4.04 -3.68
CA PHE A 171 -22.37 5.44 -3.53
C PHE A 171 -21.96 6.07 -4.87
N SER A 172 -22.05 7.40 -4.96
CA SER A 172 -21.51 8.13 -6.11
C SER A 172 -20.01 7.85 -6.28
N PRO A 173 -19.45 7.91 -7.51
CA PRO A 173 -18.03 7.65 -7.73
C PRO A 173 -17.10 8.50 -6.86
N LEU A 174 -17.51 9.75 -6.59
CA LEU A 174 -16.75 10.68 -5.75
C LEU A 174 -16.77 10.27 -4.28
N SER A 175 -17.94 9.90 -3.75
CA SER A 175 -18.06 9.42 -2.37
C SER A 175 -17.35 8.07 -2.18
N PHE A 176 -17.43 7.17 -3.15
CA PHE A 176 -16.69 5.91 -3.14
C PHE A 176 -15.19 6.15 -2.99
N LEU A 177 -14.63 7.05 -3.80
CA LEU A 177 -13.20 7.37 -3.75
C LEU A 177 -12.81 8.03 -2.43
N ALA A 178 -13.66 8.91 -1.89
CA ALA A 178 -13.44 9.57 -0.61
C ALA A 178 -13.37 8.54 0.54
N TYR A 179 -14.35 7.64 0.66
CA TYR A 179 -14.35 6.59 1.68
C TYR A 179 -13.21 5.58 1.48
N ALA A 180 -12.88 5.23 0.24
CA ALA A 180 -11.76 4.34 -0.06
C ALA A 180 -10.41 4.97 0.35
N ALA A 181 -10.22 6.28 0.11
CA ALA A 181 -9.05 7.02 0.55
C ALA A 181 -8.95 7.04 2.07
N LEU A 182 -10.05 7.30 2.78
CA LEU A 182 -10.11 7.27 4.24
C LEU A 182 -9.77 5.87 4.79
N ALA A 183 -10.36 4.82 4.25
CA ALA A 183 -10.05 3.44 4.63
C ALA A 183 -8.57 3.12 4.44
N TYR A 184 -8.00 3.51 3.30
CA TYR A 184 -6.58 3.30 3.01
C TYR A 184 -5.69 4.06 3.98
N SER A 185 -5.99 5.33 4.25
CA SER A 185 -5.26 6.15 5.22
C SER A 185 -5.33 5.56 6.63
N CYS A 186 -6.50 5.11 7.08
CA CYS A 186 -6.66 4.48 8.39
C CYS A 186 -5.85 3.18 8.48
N GLY A 187 -5.92 2.32 7.47
CA GLY A 187 -5.14 1.08 7.44
C GLY A 187 -3.63 1.31 7.38
N TYR A 188 -3.19 2.31 6.61
CA TYR A 188 -1.79 2.72 6.56
C TYR A 188 -1.30 3.26 7.91
N MET A 189 -2.10 4.08 8.59
CA MET A 189 -1.78 4.55 9.94
C MET A 189 -1.75 3.40 10.95
N GLY A 190 -2.65 2.42 10.81
CA GLY A 190 -2.64 1.20 11.62
C GLY A 190 -1.34 0.41 11.47
N MET A 191 -0.88 0.17 10.23
CA MET A 191 0.39 -0.54 10.01
C MET A 191 1.61 0.26 10.53
N MET A 192 1.59 1.59 10.48
CA MET A 192 2.68 2.42 11.03
C MET A 192 2.77 2.36 12.57
N LEU A 193 1.64 2.17 13.25
CA LEU A 193 1.60 1.96 14.71
C LEU A 193 2.00 0.54 15.11
N SER A 194 2.00 -0.40 14.17
CA SER A 194 2.22 -1.80 14.46
C SER A 194 3.64 -2.05 14.98
N PRO A 195 3.80 -2.70 16.15
CA PRO A 195 5.12 -3.03 16.70
C PRO A 195 5.87 -4.06 15.86
N VAL A 196 5.15 -4.83 15.02
CA VAL A 196 5.74 -5.80 14.09
C VAL A 196 6.20 -5.16 12.77
N HIS A 197 5.96 -3.86 12.58
CA HIS A 197 6.41 -3.16 11.38
C HIS A 197 7.93 -2.98 11.40
N LEU A 198 8.62 -3.62 10.45
CA LEU A 198 10.08 -3.66 10.40
C LEU A 198 10.73 -2.27 10.36
N CYS A 199 10.11 -1.29 9.71
CA CYS A 199 10.68 0.05 9.64
C CYS A 199 10.78 0.70 11.02
N LEU A 200 9.81 0.47 11.93
CA LEU A 200 9.84 1.03 13.27
C LEU A 200 10.99 0.46 14.10
N LEU A 201 11.16 -0.86 14.06
CA LEU A 201 12.21 -1.56 14.81
C LEU A 201 13.60 -1.15 14.30
N VAL A 202 13.81 -1.16 12.99
CA VAL A 202 15.11 -0.82 12.36
C VAL A 202 15.46 0.65 12.58
N SER A 203 14.51 1.58 12.45
CA SER A 203 14.77 3.01 12.71
C SER A 203 15.10 3.25 14.18
N LYS A 204 14.37 2.61 15.10
CA LYS A 204 14.66 2.70 16.54
C LYS A 204 16.04 2.17 16.88
N ASP A 205 16.44 1.03 16.31
CA ASP A 205 17.77 0.45 16.56
C ASP A 205 18.89 1.28 15.90
N TYR A 206 18.66 1.84 14.71
CA TYR A 206 19.63 2.71 14.03
C TYR A 206 19.89 4.01 14.81
N PHE A 207 18.83 4.67 15.31
CA PHE A 207 18.96 5.91 16.06
C PHE A 207 19.13 5.72 17.57
N SER A 208 19.13 4.47 18.06
CA SER A 208 19.18 4.14 19.49
C SER A 208 18.12 4.91 20.30
N ALA A 209 16.94 5.12 19.72
CA ALA A 209 15.88 5.94 20.30
C ALA A 209 15.00 5.15 21.29
N GLY A 210 14.40 5.86 22.25
CA GLY A 210 13.43 5.27 23.17
C GLY A 210 12.09 4.98 22.47
N LEU A 211 11.59 3.74 22.60
CA LEU A 211 10.33 3.31 21.96
C LEU A 211 9.15 4.22 22.33
N ALA A 212 9.03 4.60 23.61
CA ALA A 212 7.94 5.46 24.09
C ALA A 212 7.92 6.83 23.39
N SER A 213 9.08 7.43 23.17
CA SER A 213 9.22 8.73 22.47
C SER A 213 8.83 8.62 21.00
N CYS A 214 9.21 7.52 20.33
CA CYS A 214 8.80 7.24 18.95
C CYS A 214 7.28 7.09 18.87
N TYR A 215 6.67 6.31 19.76
CA TYR A 215 5.22 6.10 19.79
C TYR A 215 4.44 7.38 20.08
N TYR A 216 4.94 8.23 20.98
CA TYR A 216 4.30 9.51 21.28
C TYR A 216 4.22 10.40 20.03
N LEU A 217 5.28 10.46 19.23
CA LEU A 217 5.29 11.22 17.98
C LEU A 217 4.40 10.57 16.90
N LEU A 218 4.44 9.24 16.79
CA LEU A 218 3.64 8.48 15.82
C LEU A 218 2.14 8.63 16.08
N ILE A 219 1.70 8.53 17.34
CA ILE A 219 0.28 8.69 17.69
C ILE A 219 -0.22 10.08 17.31
N LYS A 220 0.57 11.14 17.55
CA LYS A 220 0.20 12.50 17.11
C LYS A 220 0.04 12.58 15.60
N LEU A 221 0.96 11.99 14.84
CA LEU A 221 0.90 11.96 13.38
C LEU A 221 -0.33 11.19 12.89
N VAL A 222 -0.63 10.05 13.50
CA VAL A 222 -1.78 9.21 13.15
C VAL A 222 -3.09 9.95 13.37
N VAL A 223 -3.26 10.57 14.55
CA VAL A 223 -4.46 11.35 14.87
C VAL A 223 -4.61 12.52 13.90
N LEU A 224 -3.52 13.22 13.58
CA LEU A 224 -3.52 14.32 12.61
C LEU A 224 -3.97 13.85 11.23
N VAL A 225 -3.41 12.75 10.71
CA VAL A 225 -3.72 12.26 9.36
C VAL A 225 -5.15 11.73 9.28
N ILE A 226 -5.62 11.00 10.29
CA ILE A 226 -7.02 10.51 10.34
C ILE A 226 -7.99 11.69 10.43
N ALA A 227 -7.68 12.71 11.23
CA ALA A 227 -8.50 13.92 11.32
C ALA A 227 -8.57 14.67 9.99
N LEU A 228 -7.42 14.93 9.35
CA LEU A 228 -7.37 15.64 8.06
C LEU A 228 -8.10 14.87 6.94
N THR A 229 -7.90 13.56 6.87
CA THR A 229 -8.57 12.73 5.86
C THR A 229 -10.06 12.60 6.14
N GLY A 230 -10.48 12.52 7.41
CA GLY A 230 -11.89 12.56 7.80
C GLY A 230 -12.56 13.88 7.43
N ILE A 231 -11.91 15.02 7.68
CA ILE A 231 -12.39 16.35 7.28
C ILE A 231 -12.50 16.43 5.75
N TYR A 232 -11.49 15.96 5.03
CA TYR A 232 -11.50 15.94 3.56
C TYR A 232 -12.69 15.14 3.00
N VAL A 233 -12.95 13.95 3.55
CA VAL A 233 -14.12 13.14 3.16
C VAL A 233 -15.43 13.83 3.52
N PHE A 234 -15.52 14.44 4.70
CA PHE A 234 -16.72 15.17 5.12
C PHE A 234 -17.02 16.34 4.18
N ILE A 235 -16.01 17.10 3.77
CA ILE A 235 -16.16 18.20 2.82
C ILE A 235 -16.61 17.69 1.46
N LEU A 236 -15.96 16.65 0.91
CA LEU A 236 -16.30 16.10 -0.40
C LEU A 236 -17.71 15.50 -0.46
N THR A 237 -18.12 14.81 0.60
CA THR A 237 -19.46 14.19 0.68
C THR A 237 -20.58 15.20 0.89
N ARG A 238 -20.25 16.44 1.29
CA ARG A 238 -21.22 17.55 1.41
C ARG A 238 -21.31 18.42 0.16
N LEU A 239 -20.28 18.41 -0.69
CA LEU A 239 -20.19 19.21 -1.92
C LEU A 239 -20.69 18.48 -3.18
N GLY A 240 -20.79 17.15 -3.15
CA GLY A 240 -21.30 16.33 -4.25
C GLY A 240 -22.63 15.67 -3.91
#